data_AF-I1ME57-F1
#
_entry.id   AF-I1ME57-F1
#
_cell.length_a   1.000
_cell.length_b   1.000
_cell.length_c   1.000
_cell.angle_alpha   90.00
_cell.angle_beta   90.00
_cell.angle_gamma   90.00
#
_symmetry.space_group_name_H-M   'P 1'
#
loop_
_entity.id
_entity.type
_entity.pdbx_description
1 polymer ?
#
loop_
_entity_poly.entity_id
_entity_poly.type
_entity_poly.pdbx_seq_one_letter_code
_entity_poly.pdbx_strand_id
1 'polypeptide(L)'
;MLKIQHVDAHNAARSEVGVPDLAWDDSVAAYAENYANQRKGDCALIHSGGEYGENIAMSTGELSGTDAVKMWVDEKANYDHDSNSCVGGECLHYTQVVWRDSVRLGCAKVTCDNGGTFITCNYDPL
;
A
#
# COMPACT_ATOMS: atom_id res chain seq x y z
N MET A 1 13.84 6.93 6.18
CA MET A 1 13.38 5.78 6.99
C MET A 1 12.10 5.18 6.40
N LEU A 2 11.02 5.96 6.22
CA LEU A 2 9.77 5.49 5.59
C LEU A 2 9.98 4.77 4.25
N LYS A 3 10.79 5.34 3.34
CA LYS A 3 11.10 4.75 2.03
C LYS A 3 11.53 3.28 2.12
N ILE A 4 12.46 2.98 3.03
CA ILE A 4 13.04 1.64 3.20
C ILE A 4 11.99 0.67 3.75
N GLN A 5 11.24 1.08 4.78
CA GLN A 5 10.23 0.22 5.42
C GLN A 5 9.11 -0.21 4.46
N HIS A 6 8.67 0.69 3.58
CA HIS A 6 7.66 0.37 2.59
C HIS A 6 8.24 -0.55 1.50
N VAL A 7 9.34 -0.17 0.86
CA VAL A 7 9.90 -0.91 -0.28
C VAL A 7 10.34 -2.33 0.12
N ASP A 8 11.06 -2.47 1.24
CA ASP A 8 11.58 -3.78 1.65
C ASP A 8 10.45 -4.76 1.98
N ALA A 9 9.38 -4.28 2.64
CA ALA A 9 8.22 -5.12 2.96
C ALA A 9 7.45 -5.55 1.71
N HIS A 10 7.32 -4.67 0.72
CA HIS A 10 6.72 -5.04 -0.57
C HIS A 10 7.58 -6.06 -1.31
N ASN A 11 8.89 -5.79 -1.42
CA ASN A 11 9.80 -6.64 -2.18
C ASN A 11 9.98 -8.02 -1.54
N ALA A 12 9.90 -8.13 -0.20
CA ALA A 12 9.80 -9.42 0.47
C ALA A 12 8.60 -10.23 -0.05
N ALA A 13 7.38 -9.67 -0.04
CA ALA A 13 6.19 -10.36 -0.53
C ALA A 13 6.23 -10.66 -2.04
N ARG A 14 6.78 -9.74 -2.85
CA ARG A 14 6.95 -9.89 -4.29
C ARG A 14 7.92 -11.02 -4.65
N SER A 15 9.01 -11.15 -3.88
CA SER A 15 9.99 -12.22 -4.05
C SER A 15 9.39 -13.62 -3.83
N GLU A 16 8.43 -13.76 -2.90
CA GLU A 16 7.76 -15.03 -2.63
C GLU A 16 6.95 -15.57 -3.82
N VAL A 17 6.50 -14.69 -4.71
CA VAL A 17 5.68 -15.05 -5.88
C VAL A 17 6.38 -14.82 -7.22
N GLY A 18 7.69 -14.51 -7.20
CA GLY A 18 8.50 -14.37 -8.41
C GLY A 18 8.07 -13.20 -9.32
N VAL A 19 7.65 -12.08 -8.73
CA VAL A 19 7.47 -10.81 -9.45
C VAL A 19 8.66 -9.87 -9.17
N PRO A 20 9.10 -9.04 -10.15
CA PRO A 20 10.26 -8.17 -9.97
C PRO A 20 10.07 -7.17 -8.83
N ASP A 21 11.16 -6.75 -8.20
CA ASP A 21 11.14 -5.73 -7.14
C ASP A 21 10.58 -4.38 -7.62
N LEU A 22 9.93 -3.65 -6.71
CA LEU A 22 9.56 -2.25 -6.91
C LEU A 22 10.75 -1.36 -6.61
N ALA A 23 10.91 -0.31 -7.42
CA ALA A 23 11.81 0.81 -7.17
C ALA A 23 11.04 1.97 -6.52
N TRP A 24 11.66 2.65 -5.56
CA TRP A 24 11.08 3.88 -5.01
C TRP A 24 11.08 4.99 -6.07
N ASP A 25 9.96 5.69 -6.22
CA ASP A 25 9.83 6.87 -7.09
C ASP A 25 9.37 8.09 -6.28
N ASP A 26 10.17 9.16 -6.35
CA ASP A 26 9.91 10.38 -5.57
C ASP A 26 8.70 11.18 -6.08
N SER A 27 8.32 11.05 -7.36
CA SER A 27 7.13 11.70 -7.90
C SER A 27 5.86 11.00 -7.43
N VAL A 28 5.86 9.67 -7.45
CA VAL A 28 4.76 8.85 -6.91
C VAL A 28 4.63 9.07 -5.40
N ALA A 29 5.76 9.19 -4.68
CA ALA A 29 5.75 9.49 -3.25
C ALA A 29 5.21 10.89 -2.94
N ALA A 30 5.55 11.89 -3.75
CA ALA A 30 4.98 13.23 -3.60
C ALA A 30 3.46 13.25 -3.85
N TYR A 31 2.97 12.45 -4.81
CA TYR A 31 1.54 12.23 -5.00
C TYR A 31 0.89 11.64 -3.73
N ALA A 32 1.46 10.54 -3.22
CA ALA A 32 1.01 9.88 -2.00
C ALA A 32 0.97 10.85 -0.81
N GLU A 33 2.00 11.69 -0.64
CA GLU A 33 2.08 12.67 0.44
C GLU A 33 1.01 13.77 0.31
N ASN A 34 0.81 14.30 -0.89
CA ASN A 34 -0.24 15.28 -1.17
C ASN A 34 -1.63 14.70 -0.86
N TYR A 35 -1.87 13.43 -1.18
CA TYR A 35 -3.14 12.79 -0.90
C TYR A 35 -3.32 12.48 0.59
N ALA A 36 -2.31 11.90 1.25
CA ALA A 36 -2.34 11.62 2.69
C ALA A 36 -2.63 12.91 3.49
N ASN A 37 -2.03 14.04 3.11
CA ASN A 37 -2.30 15.33 3.75
C ASN A 37 -3.78 15.76 3.67
N GLN A 38 -4.52 15.39 2.61
CA GLN A 38 -5.95 15.66 2.48
C GLN A 38 -6.82 14.77 3.38
N ARG A 39 -6.29 13.64 3.85
CA ARG A 39 -6.97 12.72 4.77
C ARG A 39 -6.63 12.98 6.24
N LYS A 40 -5.70 13.89 6.56
CA LYS A 40 -5.34 14.21 7.96
C LYS A 40 -6.55 14.59 8.84
N GLY A 41 -7.52 15.32 8.28
CA GLY A 41 -8.67 15.80 9.05
C GLY A 41 -9.66 14.72 9.49
N ASP A 42 -9.84 13.67 8.68
CA ASP A 42 -10.85 12.63 8.94
C ASP A 42 -10.28 11.22 9.08
N CYS A 43 -9.04 10.99 8.67
CA CYS A 43 -8.39 9.68 8.58
C CYS A 43 -9.21 8.65 7.78
N ALA A 44 -10.08 9.11 6.87
CA ALA A 44 -11.04 8.24 6.21
C ALA A 44 -10.34 7.34 5.17
N LEU A 45 -10.72 6.06 5.15
CA LEU A 45 -10.31 5.09 4.13
C LEU A 45 -11.07 5.36 2.82
N ILE A 46 -10.71 6.45 2.17
CA ILE A 46 -11.23 6.85 0.85
C ILE A 46 -10.06 6.83 -0.12
N HIS A 47 -10.26 6.23 -1.29
CA HIS A 47 -9.26 6.23 -2.36
C HIS A 47 -9.17 7.59 -3.04
N SER A 48 -7.97 7.94 -3.52
CA SER A 48 -7.71 9.21 -4.22
C SER A 48 -8.41 9.31 -5.57
N GLY A 49 -8.71 8.18 -6.21
CA GLY A 49 -9.23 8.13 -7.57
C GLY A 49 -8.20 8.60 -8.62
N GLY A 50 -6.92 8.59 -8.26
CA GLY A 50 -5.82 8.98 -9.14
C GLY A 50 -5.49 7.99 -10.25
N GLU A 51 -4.39 8.29 -10.96
CA GLU A 51 -3.88 7.48 -12.07
C GLU A 51 -3.08 6.24 -11.62
N TYR A 52 -2.63 6.21 -10.36
CA TYR A 52 -1.82 5.13 -9.82
C TYR A 52 -2.68 4.02 -9.23
N GLY A 53 -2.16 2.80 -9.22
CA GLY A 53 -2.64 1.79 -8.28
C GLY A 53 -2.51 2.32 -6.85
N GLU A 54 -3.38 1.89 -5.94
CA GLU A 54 -3.41 2.48 -4.60
C GLU A 54 -3.85 1.48 -3.54
N ASN A 55 -3.06 1.40 -2.47
CA ASN A 55 -3.45 0.77 -1.22
C ASN A 55 -3.45 1.81 -0.11
N ILE A 56 -4.50 1.80 0.72
CA ILE A 56 -4.66 2.68 1.88
C ILE A 56 -4.85 1.88 3.16
N ALA A 57 -4.33 2.39 4.26
CA ALA A 57 -4.47 1.79 5.59
C ALA A 57 -4.66 2.87 6.65
N MET A 58 -5.36 2.52 7.72
CA MET A 58 -5.60 3.40 8.86
C MET A 58 -5.49 2.62 10.18
N SER A 59 -4.98 3.30 11.21
CA SER A 59 -5.00 2.86 12.60
C SER A 59 -5.51 3.99 13.50
N THR A 60 -6.13 3.64 14.62
CA THR A 60 -6.52 4.60 15.68
C THR A 60 -5.33 5.11 16.50
N GLY A 61 -4.12 4.64 16.21
CA GLY A 61 -2.87 5.10 16.82
C GLY A 61 -1.72 5.05 15.82
N GLU A 62 -0.51 4.79 16.32
CA GLU A 62 0.66 4.62 15.47
C GLU A 62 0.49 3.40 14.54
N LEU A 63 0.87 3.57 13.29
CA LEU A 63 1.00 2.49 12.32
C LEU A 63 2.32 2.69 11.58
N SER A 64 3.17 1.67 11.58
CA SER A 64 4.42 1.71 10.82
C SER A 64 4.15 1.38 9.34
N GLY A 65 5.08 1.79 8.46
CA GLY A 65 4.99 1.44 7.05
C GLY A 65 5.04 -0.08 6.82
N THR A 66 5.87 -0.78 7.60
CA THR A 66 5.98 -2.24 7.55
C THR A 66 4.69 -2.93 7.99
N ASP A 67 4.04 -2.45 9.05
CA ASP A 67 2.79 -3.04 9.54
C ASP A 67 1.63 -2.82 8.56
N ALA A 68 1.54 -1.63 7.94
CA ALA A 68 0.55 -1.39 6.88
C ALA A 68 0.72 -2.34 5.70
N VAL A 69 1.96 -2.53 5.23
CA VAL A 69 2.24 -3.50 4.16
C VAL A 69 1.93 -4.92 4.60
N LYS A 70 2.24 -5.28 5.85
CA LYS A 70 1.88 -6.58 6.41
C LYS A 70 0.36 -6.81 6.40
N MET A 71 -0.44 -5.81 6.76
CA MET A 71 -1.92 -5.92 6.71
C MET A 71 -2.41 -6.27 5.30
N TRP A 72 -1.86 -5.62 4.27
CA TRP A 72 -2.20 -5.92 2.88
C TRP A 72 -1.68 -7.29 2.43
N VAL A 73 -0.45 -7.66 2.84
CA VAL A 73 0.16 -8.95 2.48
C VAL A 73 -0.53 -10.13 3.15
N ASP A 74 -1.02 -9.97 4.39
CA ASP A 74 -1.73 -11.02 5.13
C ASP A 74 -3.03 -11.44 4.41
N GLU A 75 -3.59 -10.59 3.53
CA GLU A 75 -4.72 -10.94 2.68
C GLU A 75 -4.42 -12.05 1.66
N LYS A 76 -3.14 -12.43 1.48
CA LYS A 76 -2.72 -13.63 0.72
C LYS A 76 -3.49 -14.88 1.15
N ALA A 77 -3.87 -14.99 2.42
CA ALA A 77 -4.68 -16.10 2.92
C ALA A 77 -6.06 -16.22 2.25
N ASN A 78 -6.56 -15.11 1.68
CA ASN A 78 -7.84 -15.03 0.97
C ASN A 78 -7.67 -15.00 -0.56
N TYR A 79 -6.45 -15.17 -1.09
CA TYR A 79 -6.23 -15.19 -2.53
C TYR A 79 -6.05 -16.61 -3.04
N ASP A 80 -6.90 -17.02 -3.98
CA ASP A 80 -6.74 -18.28 -4.69
C ASP A 80 -6.05 -18.04 -6.04
N HIS A 81 -4.83 -18.57 -6.17
CA HIS A 81 -4.03 -18.47 -7.39
C HIS A 81 -4.61 -19.27 -8.56
N ASP A 82 -5.32 -20.37 -8.30
CA ASP A 82 -5.84 -21.23 -9.36
C ASP A 82 -7.04 -20.58 -10.07
N SER A 83 -7.92 -19.94 -9.30
CA SER A 83 -9.06 -19.18 -9.84
C SER A 83 -8.76 -17.71 -10.10
N ASN A 84 -7.61 -17.20 -9.64
CA ASN A 84 -7.24 -15.79 -9.71
C ASN A 84 -8.31 -14.87 -9.10
N SER A 85 -8.78 -15.21 -7.89
CA SER A 85 -9.89 -14.53 -7.23
C SER A 85 -9.76 -14.50 -5.71
N CYS A 86 -10.48 -13.57 -5.06
CA CYS A 86 -10.58 -13.53 -3.61
C CYS A 86 -11.59 -14.57 -3.11
N VAL A 87 -11.20 -15.33 -2.09
CA VAL A 87 -11.99 -16.40 -1.47
C VAL A 87 -12.04 -16.18 0.03
N GLY A 88 -13.26 -15.99 0.57
CA GLY A 88 -13.49 -15.92 2.02
C GLY A 88 -13.12 -14.60 2.71
N GLY A 89 -12.59 -13.62 1.97
CA GLY A 89 -12.25 -12.31 2.51
C GLY A 89 -11.71 -11.38 1.44
N GLU A 90 -11.24 -10.20 1.85
CA GLU A 90 -10.55 -9.30 0.94
C GLU A 90 -9.18 -9.82 0.56
N CYS A 91 -8.78 -9.54 -0.68
CA CYS A 91 -7.47 -9.88 -1.21
C CYS A 91 -6.90 -8.85 -2.18
N LEU A 92 -7.65 -7.80 -2.50
CA LEU A 92 -7.26 -6.89 -3.57
C LEU A 92 -6.03 -6.06 -3.19
N HIS A 93 -5.82 -5.77 -1.90
CA HIS A 93 -4.59 -5.09 -1.48
C HIS A 93 -3.38 -5.99 -1.66
N TYR A 94 -3.49 -7.29 -1.35
CA TYR A 94 -2.44 -8.26 -1.65
C TYR A 94 -2.14 -8.30 -3.15
N THR A 95 -3.17 -8.43 -4.00
CA THR A 95 -2.96 -8.48 -5.45
C THR A 95 -2.28 -7.22 -5.99
N GLN A 96 -2.57 -6.05 -5.42
CA GLN A 96 -1.89 -4.80 -5.77
C GLN A 96 -0.43 -4.79 -5.33
N VAL A 97 -0.10 -5.29 -4.11
CA VAL A 97 1.29 -5.41 -3.63
C VAL A 97 2.13 -6.26 -4.59
N VAL A 98 1.57 -7.38 -5.06
CA VAL A 98 2.27 -8.32 -5.95
C VAL A 98 1.94 -8.13 -7.44
N TRP A 99 1.35 -6.99 -7.80
CA TRP A 99 0.99 -6.73 -9.19
C TRP A 99 2.25 -6.66 -10.06
N ARG A 100 2.35 -7.56 -11.05
CA ARG A 100 3.60 -7.80 -11.80
C ARG A 100 4.06 -6.56 -12.55
N ASP A 101 3.12 -5.81 -13.11
CA ASP A 101 3.42 -4.72 -14.04
C ASP A 101 3.80 -3.42 -13.33
N SER A 102 3.44 -3.27 -12.05
CA SER A 102 3.93 -2.17 -11.22
C SER A 102 5.42 -2.30 -11.01
N VAL A 103 6.15 -1.22 -11.31
CA VAL A 103 7.62 -1.16 -11.19
C VAL A 103 8.09 -0.05 -10.26
N ARG A 104 7.25 0.95 -10.01
CA ARG A 104 7.53 2.11 -9.16
C ARG A 104 6.56 2.17 -7.99
N LEU A 105 7.09 2.53 -6.82
CA LEU A 105 6.33 2.68 -5.57
C LEU A 105 6.62 4.04 -4.95
N GLY A 106 5.57 4.70 -4.47
CA GLY A 106 5.68 5.86 -3.60
C GLY A 106 4.66 5.78 -2.48
N CYS A 107 5.08 5.99 -1.25
CA CYS A 107 4.20 5.91 -0.09
C CYS A 107 4.31 7.15 0.79
N ALA A 108 3.25 7.42 1.53
CA ALA A 108 3.23 8.45 2.55
C ALA A 108 2.50 7.99 3.81
N LYS A 109 2.92 8.57 4.94
CA LYS A 109 2.34 8.37 6.26
C LYS A 109 2.03 9.72 6.88
N VAL A 110 0.84 9.87 7.43
CA VAL A 110 0.45 11.06 8.19
C VAL A 110 -0.22 10.67 9.50
N THR A 111 0.02 11.46 10.54
CA THR A 111 -0.80 11.44 11.75
C THR A 111 -2.03 12.29 11.50
N CYS A 112 -3.20 11.71 11.76
CA CYS A 112 -4.49 12.34 11.63
C CYS A 112 -4.84 13.18 12.87
N ASP A 113 -5.75 14.15 12.73
CA ASP A 113 -6.14 15.06 13.80
C ASP A 113 -6.80 14.34 15.00
N ASN A 114 -7.35 13.15 14.75
CA ASN A 114 -7.91 12.28 15.78
C ASN A 114 -6.86 11.40 16.50
N GLY A 115 -5.57 11.59 16.22
CA GLY A 115 -4.46 10.82 16.80
C GLY A 115 -4.17 9.48 16.09
N GLY A 116 -4.97 9.12 15.09
CA GLY A 116 -4.73 7.95 14.25
C GLY A 116 -3.60 8.17 13.24
N THR A 117 -3.32 7.13 12.45
CA THR A 117 -2.36 7.17 11.34
C THR A 117 -3.05 6.77 10.06
N PHE A 118 -2.84 7.53 8.99
CA PHE A 118 -3.22 7.17 7.63
C PHE A 118 -1.96 6.91 6.79
N ILE A 119 -1.94 5.81 6.06
CA ILE A 119 -0.89 5.45 5.11
C ILE A 119 -1.53 5.23 3.75
N THR A 120 -0.91 5.77 2.70
CA THR A 120 -1.20 5.42 1.31
C THR A 120 0.09 5.02 0.60
N CYS A 121 0.02 3.99 -0.21
CA CYS A 121 1.06 3.57 -1.14
C CYS A 121 0.47 3.54 -2.55
N ASN A 122 1.14 4.22 -3.48
CA ASN A 122 0.76 4.32 -4.87
C ASN A 122 1.76 3.55 -5.75
N TYR A 123 1.24 2.86 -6.76
CA TYR A 123 1.97 1.93 -7.64
C TYR A 123 1.88 2.40 -9.09
N ASP A 124 3.01 2.39 -9.81
CA ASP A 124 3.09 2.87 -11.18
C ASP A 124 3.90 1.91 -12.08
N PRO A 125 3.34 1.47 -13.23
CA PRO A 125 1.95 1.63 -13.64
C PRO A 125 1.00 0.76 -12.80
N LEU A 126 -0.30 0.99 -12.97
CA LEU A 126 -1.34 0.00 -12.69
C LEU A 126 -1.40 -1.02 -13.83
#